data_AF-A0A6S8S1V2-F1
#
_entry.id   AF-A0A6S8S1V2-F1
#
_cell.length_a   1.000
_cell.length_b   1.000
_cell.length_c   1.000
_cell.angle_alpha   90.00
_cell.angle_beta   90.00
_cell.angle_gamma   90.00
#
_symmetry.space_group_name_H-M   'P 1'
#
loop_
_entity.id
_entity.type
_entity.pdbx_description
1 polymer ?
#
loop_
_entity_poly.entity_id
_entity_poly.type
_entity_poly.pdbx_seq_one_letter_code
_entity_poly.pdbx_strand_id
1 'polypeptide(L)'
;MKLALLVVLLAGCVREAQSSSQGQQDGIVRSIFEVISTTNRYFVELGFDAASYEDPGATGSNTHALWLDGWRGLLIDGDHENETINLHRAFVTSSNVVALLRKLGTPLEPDYISIDVDSTDLYILERVLTTLRPRVVTIEYNSNFGDGDSSALAFPDTDWMPLGASKGAFAATCFYGSSASAIYAVATAAGYVVVGVVYGLDLVLVRASLWPHPGIPLANLTKRLDTWPAMSVEDAAALIDHSVYAAGGSLCAARRAAAIALRRLARAPNLEPCTCFLGDADCVQFTKGCSCFRDLADLPVPDCVDVTSPHAADVKAVSVEGHRWRARVDLPAAYLDRLDASWFRTSVKIDVGPGGATEKYG
;
A
#
# COMPACT_ATOMS: atom_id res chain seq x y z
N MET A 1 31.97 2.35 -7.21
CA MET A 1 31.67 2.48 -5.76
C MET A 1 31.51 3.93 -5.26
N LYS A 2 32.13 4.97 -5.86
CA LYS A 2 31.98 6.37 -5.39
C LYS A 2 30.73 7.13 -5.87
N LEU A 3 30.01 6.66 -6.90
CA LEU A 3 28.77 7.30 -7.37
C LEU A 3 27.49 6.77 -6.69
N ALA A 4 27.45 5.51 -6.25
CA ALA A 4 26.29 4.92 -5.57
C ALA A 4 26.05 5.53 -4.17
N LEU A 5 27.10 6.08 -3.55
CA LEU A 5 26.98 6.80 -2.28
C LEU A 5 26.42 8.22 -2.47
N LEU A 6 26.38 8.73 -3.71
CA LEU A 6 25.99 10.10 -4.00
C LEU A 6 24.47 10.30 -3.91
N VAL A 7 23.65 9.29 -4.24
CA VAL A 7 22.17 9.41 -4.15
C VAL A 7 21.70 9.42 -2.68
N VAL A 8 22.41 8.73 -1.78
CA VAL A 8 22.12 8.72 -0.33
C VAL A 8 22.67 9.96 0.38
N LEU A 9 23.74 10.59 -0.13
CA LEU A 9 24.35 11.79 0.47
C LEU A 9 23.89 13.11 -0.15
N LEU A 10 23.28 13.11 -1.34
CA LEU A 10 22.80 14.34 -1.98
C LEU A 10 21.57 14.95 -1.29
N ALA A 11 20.85 14.18 -0.45
CA ALA A 11 19.86 14.77 0.47
C ALA A 11 20.46 15.85 1.38
N GLY A 12 21.77 15.85 1.62
CA GLY A 12 22.48 16.90 2.36
C GLY A 12 23.14 18.00 1.51
N CYS A 13 23.03 17.95 0.18
CA CYS A 13 23.71 18.92 -0.71
C CYS A 13 22.88 19.37 -1.93
N VAL A 14 21.59 19.00 -2.01
CA VAL A 14 20.63 19.77 -2.80
C VAL A 14 20.65 21.17 -2.19
N ARG A 15 21.08 22.17 -2.97
CA ARG A 15 20.93 23.58 -2.59
C ARG A 15 19.52 23.78 -2.04
N GLU A 16 19.38 24.58 -0.99
CA GLU A 16 18.11 25.01 -0.38
C GLU A 16 17.17 25.68 -1.41
N ALA A 17 16.73 24.93 -2.42
CA ALA A 17 15.45 25.16 -3.06
C ALA A 17 14.44 24.74 -1.99
N GLN A 18 13.54 25.64 -1.61
CA GLN A 18 12.42 25.29 -0.74
C GLN A 18 11.77 24.03 -1.31
N SER A 19 11.84 22.92 -0.55
CA SER A 19 11.09 21.71 -0.86
C SER A 19 9.61 22.03 -0.73
N SER A 20 8.82 21.65 -1.73
CA SER A 20 7.35 21.75 -1.67
C SER A 20 6.70 20.48 -1.11
N SER A 21 7.42 19.37 -1.16
CA SER A 21 7.01 18.06 -0.63
C SER A 21 7.39 17.88 0.84
N GLN A 22 6.61 17.07 1.54
CA GLN A 22 6.69 16.85 2.99
C GLN A 22 8.07 16.36 3.47
N GLY A 23 8.77 15.57 2.64
CA GLY A 23 10.02 14.88 2.96
C GLY A 23 11.17 15.12 1.97
N GLN A 24 11.12 16.17 1.14
CA GLN A 24 12.10 16.42 0.06
C GLN A 24 12.06 15.37 -1.07
N GLN A 25 10.91 14.72 -1.28
CA GLN A 25 10.65 13.82 -2.41
C GLN A 25 11.06 14.49 -3.74
N ASP A 26 10.73 15.78 -3.89
CA ASP A 26 11.03 16.59 -5.09
C ASP A 26 12.51 16.51 -5.51
N GLY A 27 13.43 16.63 -4.54
CA GLY A 27 14.88 16.62 -4.78
C GLY A 27 15.38 15.25 -5.23
N ILE A 28 14.82 14.19 -4.64
CA ILE A 28 15.16 12.80 -5.00
C ILE A 28 14.65 12.48 -6.41
N VAL A 29 13.38 12.81 -6.70
CA VAL A 29 12.76 12.58 -8.00
C VAL A 29 13.50 13.32 -9.10
N ARG A 30 13.85 14.59 -8.87
CA ARG A 30 14.66 15.39 -9.81
C ARG A 30 16.02 14.74 -10.09
N SER A 31 16.73 14.32 -9.05
CA SER A 31 18.03 13.66 -9.18
C SER A 31 17.95 12.35 -9.97
N ILE A 32 16.86 11.59 -9.81
CA ILE A 32 16.62 10.38 -10.60
C ILE A 32 16.44 10.72 -12.08
N PHE A 33 15.64 11.74 -12.41
CA PHE A 33 15.44 12.15 -13.80
C PHE A 33 16.67 12.79 -14.45
N GLU A 34 17.63 13.32 -13.69
CA GLU A 34 18.95 13.68 -14.22
C GLU A 34 19.75 12.45 -14.70
N VAL A 35 19.54 11.28 -14.07
CA VAL A 35 20.19 10.03 -14.44
C VAL A 35 19.47 9.35 -15.62
N ILE A 36 18.14 9.22 -15.54
CA ILE A 36 17.37 8.43 -16.50
C ILE A 36 16.74 9.25 -17.63
N SER A 37 16.86 10.59 -17.59
CA SER A 37 16.14 11.54 -18.46
C SER A 37 14.61 11.46 -18.35
N THR A 38 13.87 12.40 -18.93
CA THR A 38 12.39 12.40 -19.01
C THR A 38 11.91 11.91 -20.38
N THR A 39 10.67 11.43 -20.50
CA THR A 39 10.05 11.10 -21.81
C THR A 39 8.87 12.00 -22.13
N ASN A 40 7.87 12.10 -21.24
CA ASN A 40 6.61 12.78 -21.48
C ASN A 40 6.32 13.89 -20.47
N ARG A 41 7.14 14.03 -19.42
CA ARG A 41 6.96 14.98 -18.32
C ARG A 41 5.53 14.96 -17.78
N TYR A 42 5.01 13.74 -17.62
CA TYR A 42 3.69 13.49 -17.07
C TYR A 42 3.82 12.87 -15.68
N PHE A 43 3.09 13.42 -14.71
CA PHE A 43 3.00 12.86 -13.38
C PHE A 43 1.55 12.51 -13.01
N VAL A 44 1.41 11.59 -12.06
CA VAL A 44 0.17 11.33 -11.33
C VAL A 44 0.47 11.44 -9.84
N GLU A 45 -0.43 12.06 -9.06
CA GLU A 45 -0.43 11.99 -7.60
C GLU A 45 -1.78 11.45 -7.14
N LEU A 46 -1.74 10.36 -6.38
CA LEU A 46 -2.89 9.78 -5.70
C LEU A 46 -2.79 10.18 -4.22
N GLY A 47 -3.84 10.83 -3.71
CA GLY A 47 -3.89 11.42 -2.37
C GLY A 47 -3.39 12.87 -2.30
N PHE A 48 -3.76 13.69 -3.29
CA PHE A 48 -3.45 15.12 -3.27
C PHE A 48 -4.35 15.84 -2.23
N ASP A 49 -3.89 15.91 -0.99
CA ASP A 49 -4.64 16.30 0.21
C ASP A 49 -5.01 17.81 0.33
N ALA A 50 -5.11 18.54 -0.78
CA ALA A 50 -5.32 19.99 -0.79
C ALA A 50 -6.22 20.48 -1.93
N ALA A 51 -6.82 21.67 -1.77
CA ALA A 51 -7.64 22.28 -2.81
C ALA A 51 -6.83 22.89 -3.97
N SER A 52 -5.58 23.32 -3.70
CA SER A 52 -4.60 23.73 -4.71
C SER A 52 -3.18 23.63 -4.18
N TYR A 53 -2.18 23.81 -5.04
CA TYR A 53 -0.77 23.87 -4.66
C TYR A 53 -0.43 25.06 -3.75
N GLU A 54 -1.25 26.09 -3.76
CA GLU A 54 -1.12 27.31 -2.97
C GLU A 54 -2.00 27.31 -1.71
N ASP A 55 -2.67 26.18 -1.41
CA ASP A 55 -3.48 26.04 -0.21
C ASP A 55 -2.60 26.22 1.04
N PRO A 56 -2.88 27.20 1.92
CA PRO A 56 -2.13 27.39 3.16
C PRO A 56 -2.19 26.20 4.13
N GLY A 57 -3.17 25.30 3.95
CA GLY A 57 -3.35 24.08 4.73
C GLY A 57 -2.74 22.82 4.10
N ALA A 58 -2.16 22.90 2.89
CA ALA A 58 -1.54 21.74 2.25
C ALA A 58 -0.37 21.20 3.08
N THR A 59 -0.31 19.88 3.29
CA THR A 59 0.73 19.26 4.11
C THR A 59 1.97 18.82 3.32
N GLY A 60 1.94 18.99 1.99
CA GLY A 60 3.11 19.00 1.11
C GLY A 60 2.99 18.03 -0.05
N SER A 61 2.51 18.51 -1.21
CA SER A 61 2.39 17.70 -2.42
C SER A 61 3.73 17.17 -2.91
N ASN A 62 3.72 15.90 -3.36
CA ASN A 62 4.85 15.20 -3.94
C ASN A 62 5.14 15.59 -5.41
N THR A 63 4.31 16.46 -6.02
CA THR A 63 4.42 16.85 -7.44
C THR A 63 4.45 18.35 -7.70
N HIS A 64 4.34 19.20 -6.66
CA HIS A 64 4.31 20.66 -6.83
C HIS A 64 5.56 21.20 -7.56
N ALA A 65 6.76 20.73 -7.21
CA ALA A 65 7.97 21.13 -7.91
C ALA A 65 7.95 20.73 -9.41
N LEU A 66 7.40 19.56 -9.73
CA LEU A 66 7.26 19.12 -11.13
C LEU A 66 6.26 19.99 -11.89
N TRP A 67 5.14 20.35 -11.25
CA TRP A 67 4.15 21.25 -11.81
C TRP A 67 4.74 22.64 -12.12
N LEU A 68 5.50 23.22 -11.18
CA LEU A 68 6.22 24.48 -11.39
C LEU A 68 7.26 24.37 -12.52
N ASP A 69 7.90 23.22 -12.69
CA ASP A 69 8.81 22.89 -13.78
C ASP A 69 8.08 22.59 -15.12
N GLY A 70 6.77 22.83 -15.20
CA GLY A 70 5.95 22.76 -16.41
C GLY A 70 5.55 21.34 -16.82
N TRP A 71 5.60 20.37 -15.90
CA TRP A 71 5.09 19.02 -16.14
C TRP A 71 3.56 19.02 -16.20
N ARG A 72 3.00 18.10 -16.97
CA ARG A 72 1.55 17.89 -17.03
C ARG A 72 1.15 16.87 -15.97
N GLY A 73 0.29 17.29 -15.04
CA GLY A 73 -0.16 16.46 -13.93
C GLY A 73 -1.55 15.89 -14.09
N LEU A 74 -1.80 14.78 -13.39
CA LEU A 74 -3.12 14.34 -12.95
C LEU A 74 -3.08 14.19 -11.43
N LEU A 75 -3.98 14.86 -10.74
CA LEU A 75 -4.13 14.77 -9.29
C LEU A 75 -5.45 14.08 -8.97
N ILE A 76 -5.47 13.22 -7.96
CA ILE A 76 -6.68 12.54 -7.49
C ILE A 76 -6.71 12.59 -5.98
N ASP A 77 -7.87 12.97 -5.43
CA ASP A 77 -8.09 13.03 -3.99
C ASP A 77 -9.53 12.61 -3.62
N GLY A 78 -9.73 12.16 -2.38
CA GLY A 78 -11.05 11.74 -1.89
C GLY A 78 -12.05 12.89 -1.72
N ASP A 79 -11.56 14.09 -1.39
CA ASP A 79 -12.36 15.22 -0.90
C ASP A 79 -12.25 16.48 -1.76
N HIS A 80 -11.17 16.63 -2.54
CA HIS A 80 -10.89 17.83 -3.31
C HIS A 80 -11.06 17.65 -4.83
N GLU A 81 -11.55 18.71 -5.49
CA GLU A 81 -11.65 18.82 -6.96
C GLU A 81 -11.19 20.21 -7.39
N ASN A 82 -10.38 20.28 -8.45
CA ASN A 82 -9.94 21.54 -9.04
C ASN A 82 -9.50 21.35 -10.50
N GLU A 83 -10.36 21.74 -11.44
CA GLU A 83 -10.11 21.58 -12.87
C GLU A 83 -8.85 22.32 -13.36
N THR A 84 -8.47 23.43 -12.71
CA THR A 84 -7.34 24.27 -13.15
C THR A 84 -5.97 23.59 -13.02
N ILE A 85 -5.86 22.66 -12.07
CA ILE A 85 -4.67 21.85 -11.83
C ILE A 85 -4.89 20.37 -12.19
N ASN A 86 -5.99 20.06 -12.88
CA ASN A 86 -6.40 18.70 -13.23
C ASN A 86 -6.52 17.77 -12.00
N LEU A 87 -7.12 18.28 -10.93
CA LEU A 87 -7.46 17.56 -9.70
C LEU A 87 -8.89 17.02 -9.79
N HIS A 88 -9.03 15.71 -9.63
CA HIS A 88 -10.30 15.00 -9.70
C HIS A 88 -10.63 14.41 -8.33
N ARG A 89 -11.85 14.67 -7.86
CA ARG A 89 -12.37 14.03 -6.66
C ARG A 89 -12.79 12.60 -6.95
N ALA A 90 -12.09 11.62 -6.38
CA ALA A 90 -12.42 10.21 -6.43
C ALA A 90 -11.74 9.44 -5.29
N PHE A 91 -12.50 8.54 -4.65
CA PHE A 91 -11.94 7.57 -3.72
C PHE A 91 -11.25 6.43 -4.50
N VAL A 92 -9.92 6.36 -4.42
CA VAL A 92 -9.11 5.40 -5.18
C VAL A 92 -9.02 4.06 -4.44
N THR A 93 -9.24 2.96 -5.16
CA THR A 93 -9.12 1.60 -4.62
C THR A 93 -8.37 0.68 -5.60
N SER A 94 -7.98 -0.50 -5.13
CA SER A 94 -7.27 -1.49 -5.95
C SER A 94 -8.11 -1.93 -7.18
N SER A 95 -9.43 -2.02 -7.03
CA SER A 95 -10.34 -2.41 -8.12
C SER A 95 -10.60 -1.30 -9.14
N ASN A 96 -10.51 -0.02 -8.75
CA ASN A 96 -10.90 1.10 -9.60
C ASN A 96 -9.73 1.87 -10.23
N VAL A 97 -8.54 1.87 -9.61
CA VAL A 97 -7.46 2.82 -9.94
C VAL A 97 -7.07 2.78 -11.42
N VAL A 98 -6.90 1.59 -11.98
CA VAL A 98 -6.51 1.42 -13.39
C VAL A 98 -7.57 1.99 -14.35
N ALA A 99 -8.85 1.75 -14.06
CA ALA A 99 -9.94 2.24 -14.90
C ALA A 99 -10.03 3.78 -14.82
N LEU A 100 -9.85 4.33 -13.62
CA LEU A 100 -9.82 5.76 -13.38
C LEU A 100 -8.66 6.44 -14.12
N LEU A 101 -7.43 5.95 -13.96
CA LEU A 101 -6.24 6.49 -14.64
C LEU A 101 -6.40 6.48 -16.17
N ARG A 102 -6.93 5.40 -16.74
CA ARG A 102 -7.20 5.31 -18.19
C ARG A 102 -8.27 6.29 -18.64
N LYS A 103 -9.38 6.38 -17.90
CA LYS A 103 -10.47 7.32 -18.20
C LYS A 103 -9.98 8.76 -18.21
N LEU A 104 -9.05 9.10 -17.31
CA LEU A 104 -8.46 10.44 -17.18
C LEU A 104 -7.26 10.68 -18.10
N GLY A 105 -6.97 9.77 -19.03
CA GLY A 105 -5.98 9.97 -20.08
C GLY A 105 -4.53 9.81 -19.63
N THR A 106 -4.27 9.09 -18.53
CA THR A 106 -2.91 8.78 -18.07
C THR A 106 -2.18 7.98 -19.15
N PRO A 107 -0.94 8.35 -19.55
CA PRO A 107 -0.13 7.56 -20.46
C PRO A 107 0.10 6.14 -19.93
N LEU A 108 0.34 5.17 -20.82
CA LEU A 108 0.72 3.81 -20.38
C LEU A 108 2.07 3.78 -19.67
N GLU A 109 2.97 4.72 -19.99
CA GLU A 109 4.28 4.86 -19.38
C GLU A 109 4.49 6.29 -18.87
N PRO A 110 3.78 6.72 -17.80
CA PRO A 110 3.99 8.05 -17.24
C PRO A 110 5.43 8.15 -16.68
N ASP A 111 6.01 9.34 -16.72
CA ASP A 111 7.34 9.51 -16.15
C ASP A 111 7.31 9.28 -14.64
N TYR A 112 6.33 9.80 -13.91
CA TYR A 112 6.23 9.72 -12.46
C TYR A 112 4.83 9.38 -11.96
N ILE A 113 4.73 8.59 -10.88
CA ILE A 113 3.50 8.40 -10.10
C ILE A 113 3.87 8.48 -8.62
N SER A 114 3.14 9.27 -7.84
CA SER A 114 3.15 9.22 -6.37
C SER A 114 1.90 8.49 -5.88
N ILE A 115 2.07 7.56 -4.95
CA ILE A 115 1.00 6.78 -4.31
C ILE A 115 1.08 7.02 -2.81
N ASP A 116 0.13 7.79 -2.29
CA ASP A 116 0.05 8.12 -0.87
C ASP A 116 -1.43 8.28 -0.49
N VAL A 117 -2.09 7.19 -0.10
CA VAL A 117 -3.53 7.18 0.27
C VAL A 117 -3.74 6.71 1.71
N ASP A 118 -2.70 6.83 2.53
CA ASP A 118 -2.65 6.52 3.97
C ASP A 118 -3.12 5.11 4.37
N SER A 119 -3.14 4.11 3.47
CA SER A 119 -3.76 2.80 3.77
C SER A 119 -3.43 1.68 2.77
N THR A 120 -4.11 1.66 1.63
CA THR A 120 -4.15 0.54 0.65
C THR A 120 -3.13 0.68 -0.48
N ASP A 121 -2.12 1.52 -0.26
CA ASP A 121 -1.04 1.91 -1.16
C ASP A 121 -0.42 0.71 -1.88
N LEU A 122 -0.17 -0.37 -1.13
CA LEU A 122 0.43 -1.60 -1.64
C LEU A 122 -0.39 -2.25 -2.77
N TYR A 123 -1.72 -2.34 -2.59
CA TYR A 123 -2.59 -2.95 -3.60
C TYR A 123 -2.79 -2.01 -4.79
N ILE A 124 -2.86 -0.70 -4.53
CA ILE A 124 -2.89 0.29 -5.61
C ILE A 124 -1.62 0.17 -6.47
N LEU A 125 -0.45 0.06 -5.83
CA LEU A 125 0.83 -0.17 -6.50
C LEU A 125 0.80 -1.44 -7.36
N GLU A 126 0.37 -2.56 -6.79
CA GLU A 126 0.29 -3.83 -7.53
C GLU A 126 -0.56 -3.68 -8.80
N ARG A 127 -1.70 -3.01 -8.70
CA ARG A 127 -2.63 -2.80 -9.82
C ARG A 127 -2.09 -1.82 -10.86
N VAL A 128 -1.41 -0.76 -10.41
CA VAL A 128 -0.73 0.20 -11.27
C VAL A 128 0.41 -0.49 -12.02
N LEU A 129 1.30 -1.21 -11.34
CA LEU A 129 2.50 -1.80 -11.95
C LEU A 129 2.21 -3.02 -12.85
N THR A 130 1.08 -3.69 -12.64
CA THR A 130 0.63 -4.78 -13.54
C THR A 130 -0.01 -4.27 -14.84
N THR A 131 -0.39 -3.00 -14.91
CA THR A 131 -1.15 -2.45 -16.04
C THR A 131 -0.49 -1.28 -16.75
N LEU A 132 0.12 -0.37 -15.99
CA LEU A 132 0.93 0.74 -16.47
C LEU A 132 2.40 0.41 -16.23
N ARG A 133 3.28 1.20 -16.84
CA ARG A 133 4.72 1.14 -16.59
C ARG A 133 5.24 2.52 -16.24
N PRO A 134 4.98 3.08 -15.05
CA PRO A 134 5.65 4.31 -14.63
C PRO A 134 7.18 4.17 -14.71
N ARG A 135 7.92 5.27 -14.93
CA ARG A 135 9.38 5.22 -14.95
C ARG A 135 9.97 5.36 -13.54
N VAL A 136 9.36 6.22 -12.74
CA VAL A 136 9.63 6.42 -11.31
C VAL A 136 8.31 6.34 -10.54
N VAL A 137 8.34 5.73 -9.35
CA VAL A 137 7.20 5.71 -8.42
C VAL A 137 7.70 6.06 -7.01
N THR A 138 7.03 6.96 -6.32
CA THR A 138 7.08 7.06 -4.85
C THR A 138 5.86 6.37 -4.27
N ILE A 139 6.06 5.68 -3.16
CA ILE A 139 4.98 5.00 -2.46
C ILE A 139 5.20 5.07 -0.95
N GLU A 140 4.16 5.46 -0.24
CA GLU A 140 4.17 5.51 1.22
C GLU A 140 4.39 4.09 1.80
N TYR A 141 5.30 3.99 2.76
CA TYR A 141 5.48 2.81 3.59
C TYR A 141 5.27 3.18 5.06
N ASN A 142 4.71 2.24 5.81
CA ASN A 142 4.59 2.40 7.24
C ASN A 142 5.94 2.15 7.92
N SER A 143 6.61 3.22 8.31
CA SER A 143 7.90 3.20 8.99
C SER A 143 7.90 2.50 10.35
N ASN A 144 6.72 2.32 10.95
CA ASN A 144 6.53 1.52 12.18
C ASN A 144 6.76 0.01 11.93
N PHE A 145 6.70 -0.46 10.68
CA PHE A 145 7.04 -1.83 10.31
C PHE A 145 8.49 -1.98 9.81
N GLY A 146 9.21 -0.87 9.62
CA GLY A 146 10.61 -0.87 9.17
C GLY A 146 10.83 -1.59 7.82
N ASP A 147 11.97 -2.26 7.68
CA ASP A 147 12.28 -3.14 6.55
C ASP A 147 11.43 -4.43 6.53
N GLY A 148 10.51 -4.58 7.49
CA GLY A 148 9.59 -5.70 7.64
C GLY A 148 9.95 -6.64 8.80
N ASP A 149 11.15 -6.50 9.40
CA ASP A 149 11.79 -7.60 10.13
C ASP A 149 11.55 -8.89 9.29
N SER A 150 11.40 -10.11 9.77
CA SER A 150 11.11 -11.25 8.84
C SER A 150 9.66 -11.38 8.32
N SER A 151 8.92 -10.28 8.07
CA SER A 151 7.50 -10.29 7.65
C SER A 151 7.18 -9.23 6.60
N ALA A 152 6.10 -9.43 5.84
CA ALA A 152 5.57 -8.47 4.87
C ALA A 152 4.22 -7.91 5.36
N LEU A 153 4.21 -7.27 6.52
CA LEU A 153 2.99 -6.70 7.11
C LEU A 153 2.37 -5.68 6.15
N ALA A 154 1.05 -5.76 5.98
CA ALA A 154 0.28 -4.84 5.18
C ALA A 154 -1.13 -4.64 5.75
N PHE A 155 -1.62 -3.41 5.63
CA PHE A 155 -3.02 -3.07 5.79
C PHE A 155 -3.90 -3.91 4.83
N PRO A 156 -5.15 -4.27 5.18
CA PRO A 156 -5.98 -5.10 4.33
C PRO A 156 -6.54 -4.33 3.12
N ASP A 157 -6.76 -5.02 1.99
CA ASP A 157 -7.42 -4.41 0.84
C ASP A 157 -8.90 -4.14 1.16
N THR A 158 -9.29 -2.86 1.24
CA THR A 158 -10.63 -2.43 1.66
C THR A 158 -11.75 -2.85 0.71
N ASP A 159 -11.43 -3.20 -0.55
CA ASP A 159 -12.44 -3.63 -1.52
C ASP A 159 -13.10 -4.95 -1.14
N TRP A 160 -12.44 -5.80 -0.34
CA TRP A 160 -12.96 -7.14 -0.02
C TRP A 160 -12.44 -7.77 1.27
N MET A 161 -11.36 -7.26 1.87
CA MET A 161 -10.86 -7.76 3.15
C MET A 161 -11.55 -7.03 4.33
N PRO A 162 -12.10 -7.76 5.32
CA PRO A 162 -12.69 -7.13 6.50
C PRO A 162 -11.66 -6.36 7.33
N LEU A 163 -12.01 -5.17 7.82
CA LEU A 163 -11.10 -4.28 8.56
C LEU A 163 -11.22 -4.34 10.10
N GLY A 164 -12.17 -5.11 10.63
CA GLY A 164 -12.44 -5.13 12.08
C GLY A 164 -13.08 -3.81 12.53
N ALA A 165 -12.48 -3.14 13.52
CA ALA A 165 -12.96 -1.88 14.09
C ALA A 165 -12.72 -0.67 13.19
N SER A 166 -11.67 -0.70 12.37
CA SER A 166 -11.34 0.39 11.46
C SER A 166 -12.42 0.60 10.40
N LYS A 167 -12.62 1.86 10.02
CA LYS A 167 -13.50 2.28 8.93
C LYS A 167 -12.75 2.52 7.61
N GLY A 168 -11.47 2.14 7.53
CA GLY A 168 -10.64 2.30 6.34
C GLY A 168 -9.93 3.65 6.26
N ALA A 169 -10.54 4.73 6.75
CA ALA A 169 -9.90 6.04 6.82
C ALA A 169 -8.76 6.06 7.85
N PHE A 170 -7.67 6.78 7.53
CA PHE A 170 -6.56 7.01 8.45
C PHE A 170 -7.04 7.59 9.78
N ALA A 171 -6.53 7.03 10.88
CA ALA A 171 -6.96 7.40 12.23
C ALA A 171 -5.77 7.74 13.14
N ALA A 172 -4.63 8.16 12.56
CA ALA A 172 -3.43 8.52 13.29
C ALA A 172 -2.96 7.42 14.26
N THR A 173 -2.86 6.18 13.76
CA THR A 173 -2.30 5.04 14.50
C THR A 173 -1.31 4.27 13.63
N CYS A 174 -0.48 3.41 14.22
CA CYS A 174 0.47 2.61 13.45
C CYS A 174 -0.16 1.51 12.57
N PHE A 175 -1.49 1.43 12.45
CA PHE A 175 -2.19 0.35 11.75
C PHE A 175 -2.07 0.42 10.22
N TYR A 176 -1.91 1.61 9.67
CA TYR A 176 -2.15 1.89 8.25
C TYR A 176 -0.92 1.64 7.36
N GLY A 177 -1.10 1.49 6.06
CA GLY A 177 -0.01 1.29 5.11
C GLY A 177 0.64 -0.10 5.16
N SER A 178 1.86 -0.22 4.65
CA SER A 178 2.56 -1.51 4.55
C SER A 178 4.06 -1.41 4.87
N SER A 179 4.65 -2.54 5.23
CA SER A 179 6.09 -2.68 5.46
C SER A 179 6.89 -2.49 4.17
N ALA A 180 8.14 -2.04 4.30
CA ALA A 180 9.01 -1.89 3.15
C ALA A 180 9.29 -3.22 2.42
N SER A 181 9.30 -4.36 3.13
CA SER A 181 9.43 -5.70 2.51
C SER A 181 8.27 -6.04 1.59
N ALA A 182 7.04 -5.68 1.95
CA ALA A 182 5.86 -5.93 1.12
C ALA A 182 5.95 -5.15 -0.20
N ILE A 183 6.28 -3.87 -0.12
CA ILE A 183 6.51 -3.01 -1.30
C ILE A 183 7.68 -3.52 -2.13
N TYR A 184 8.80 -3.92 -1.48
CA TYR A 184 9.98 -4.44 -2.16
C TYR A 184 9.65 -5.67 -3.02
N ALA A 185 8.84 -6.58 -2.49
CA ALA A 185 8.40 -7.78 -3.19
C ALA A 185 7.55 -7.45 -4.42
N VAL A 186 6.55 -6.56 -4.27
CA VAL A 186 5.70 -6.10 -5.37
C VAL A 186 6.52 -5.39 -6.46
N ALA A 187 7.39 -4.46 -6.06
CA ALA A 187 8.25 -3.73 -6.98
C ALA A 187 9.18 -4.66 -7.77
N THR A 188 9.85 -5.60 -7.08
CA THR A 188 10.76 -6.56 -7.71
C THR A 188 10.03 -7.45 -8.71
N ALA A 189 8.87 -7.98 -8.33
CA ALA A 189 8.05 -8.81 -9.21
C ALA A 189 7.59 -8.06 -10.48
N ALA A 190 7.37 -6.74 -10.39
CA ALA A 190 7.02 -5.88 -11.51
C ALA A 190 8.21 -5.38 -12.35
N GLY A 191 9.45 -5.74 -11.99
CA GLY A 191 10.65 -5.30 -12.70
C GLY A 191 11.11 -3.88 -12.33
N TYR A 192 10.91 -3.50 -11.07
CA TYR A 192 11.39 -2.26 -10.47
C TYR A 192 12.46 -2.54 -9.42
N VAL A 193 13.30 -1.55 -9.17
CA VAL A 193 14.29 -1.55 -8.10
C VAL A 193 14.04 -0.38 -7.18
N VAL A 194 14.25 -0.58 -5.88
CA VAL A 194 14.25 0.52 -4.91
C VAL A 194 15.57 1.27 -5.01
N VAL A 195 15.54 2.58 -5.23
CA VAL A 195 16.74 3.41 -5.45
C VAL A 195 16.90 4.49 -4.39
N GLY A 196 15.87 4.73 -3.59
CA GLY A 196 15.85 5.74 -2.55
C GLY A 196 14.83 5.42 -1.47
N VAL A 197 15.00 6.06 -0.33
CA VAL A 197 14.10 6.03 0.81
C VAL A 197 13.94 7.47 1.26
N VAL A 198 12.70 7.95 1.25
CA VAL A 198 12.33 9.18 1.94
C VAL A 198 12.08 8.76 3.37
N TYR A 199 13.00 9.11 4.25
CA TYR A 199 13.05 8.59 5.60
C TYR A 199 11.70 8.78 6.31
N GLY A 200 11.06 7.70 6.74
CA GLY A 200 9.79 7.75 7.47
C GLY A 200 8.52 7.79 6.61
N LEU A 201 8.63 8.06 5.31
CA LEU A 201 7.50 8.33 4.40
C LEU A 201 7.45 7.34 3.24
N ASP A 202 8.37 7.47 2.26
CA ASP A 202 8.25 6.76 0.99
C ASP A 202 9.43 5.83 0.67
N LEU A 203 9.13 4.80 -0.12
CA LEU A 203 10.13 4.15 -0.95
C LEU A 203 10.10 4.73 -2.37
N VAL A 204 11.30 4.88 -2.96
CA VAL A 204 11.43 5.39 -4.34
C VAL A 204 11.84 4.26 -5.28
N LEU A 205 10.93 3.92 -6.19
CA LEU A 205 11.05 2.82 -7.14
C LEU A 205 11.41 3.37 -8.53
N VAL A 206 12.34 2.72 -9.22
CA VAL A 206 12.66 3.01 -10.63
C VAL A 206 12.57 1.74 -11.44
N ARG A 207 12.04 1.84 -12.66
CA ARG A 207 12.00 0.71 -13.59
C ARG A 207 13.42 0.18 -13.82
N ALA A 208 13.66 -1.10 -13.54
CA ALA A 208 15.01 -1.67 -13.49
C ALA A 208 15.77 -1.50 -14.81
N SER A 209 15.07 -1.59 -15.95
CA SER A 209 15.67 -1.41 -17.28
C SER A 209 16.20 0.00 -17.56
N LEU A 210 15.85 1.00 -16.75
CA LEU A 210 16.28 2.39 -16.91
C LEU A 210 17.39 2.79 -15.93
N TRP A 211 17.56 2.02 -14.85
CA TRP A 211 18.46 2.40 -13.75
C TRP A 211 19.84 1.78 -13.95
N PRO A 212 20.92 2.59 -14.05
CA PRO A 212 22.26 2.09 -14.38
C PRO A 212 23.03 1.52 -13.16
N HIS A 213 22.41 1.47 -11.99
CA HIS A 213 23.04 1.10 -10.73
C HIS A 213 22.29 -0.05 -10.04
N PRO A 214 22.92 -0.79 -9.12
CA PRO A 214 22.19 -1.70 -8.25
C PRO A 214 21.13 -0.93 -7.44
N GLY A 215 19.97 -1.54 -7.21
CA GLY A 215 19.02 -1.06 -6.22
C GLY A 215 19.56 -1.21 -4.79
N ILE A 216 18.90 -0.54 -3.85
CA ILE A 216 19.18 -0.69 -2.42
C ILE A 216 18.70 -2.08 -1.98
N PRO A 217 19.54 -2.91 -1.33
CA PRO A 217 19.10 -4.18 -0.77
C PRO A 217 18.10 -3.96 0.38
N LEU A 218 17.10 -4.84 0.51
CA LEU A 218 16.06 -4.75 1.56
C LEU A 218 16.63 -4.51 2.96
N ALA A 219 17.66 -5.29 3.36
CA ALA A 219 18.32 -5.18 4.66
C ALA A 219 19.02 -3.82 4.94
N ASN A 220 19.12 -2.97 3.93
CA ASN A 220 19.74 -1.65 4.02
C ASN A 220 18.73 -0.52 3.77
N LEU A 221 17.44 -0.81 3.61
CA LEU A 221 16.45 0.21 3.26
C LEU A 221 16.18 1.17 4.41
N THR A 222 15.62 0.65 5.49
CA THR A 222 15.10 1.49 6.55
C THR A 222 15.08 0.76 7.86
N LYS A 223 15.18 1.52 8.95
CA LYS A 223 14.99 0.99 10.30
C LYS A 223 13.57 1.29 10.72
N ARG A 224 13.08 0.52 11.69
CA ARG A 224 11.80 0.79 12.33
C ARG A 224 11.79 2.15 13.01
N LEU A 225 10.73 2.93 12.79
CA LEU A 225 10.46 4.21 13.44
C LEU A 225 9.08 4.14 14.07
N ASP A 226 9.01 4.13 15.40
CA ASP A 226 7.73 4.15 16.12
C ASP A 226 7.26 5.62 16.22
N THR A 227 6.43 6.04 15.25
CA THR A 227 6.03 7.44 15.00
C THR A 227 4.59 7.77 15.39
N TRP A 228 3.71 6.77 15.50
CA TRP A 228 2.29 6.95 15.80
C TRP A 228 1.84 6.27 17.11
N PRO A 229 0.65 6.63 17.65
CA PRO A 229 -0.02 5.87 18.69
C PRO A 229 -0.21 4.39 18.32
N ALA A 230 -0.18 3.52 19.35
CA ALA A 230 -0.36 2.09 19.19
C ALA A 230 -1.70 1.76 18.50
N MET A 231 -1.67 0.79 17.58
CA MET A 231 -2.89 0.22 17.01
C MET A 231 -3.67 -0.59 18.05
N SER A 232 -4.97 -0.73 17.87
CA SER A 232 -5.78 -1.60 18.72
C SER A 232 -5.50 -3.08 18.44
N VAL A 233 -5.83 -3.96 19.38
CA VAL A 233 -5.78 -5.42 19.19
C VAL A 233 -6.68 -5.87 18.03
N GLU A 234 -7.81 -5.20 17.83
CA GLU A 234 -8.76 -5.53 16.77
C GLU A 234 -8.23 -5.14 15.38
N ASP A 235 -7.64 -3.95 15.26
CA ASP A 235 -6.99 -3.50 14.02
C ASP A 235 -5.77 -4.37 13.69
N ALA A 236 -4.92 -4.65 14.70
CA ALA A 236 -3.78 -5.54 14.55
C ALA A 236 -4.18 -6.95 14.03
N ALA A 237 -5.35 -7.45 14.43
CA ALA A 237 -5.87 -8.74 13.95
C ALA A 237 -6.34 -8.71 12.49
N ALA A 238 -6.59 -7.53 11.93
CA ALA A 238 -6.98 -7.36 10.54
C ALA A 238 -5.78 -7.43 9.59
N LEU A 239 -4.59 -6.98 10.03
CA LEU A 239 -3.34 -6.98 9.27
C LEU A 239 -3.03 -8.35 8.66
N ILE A 240 -2.38 -8.34 7.50
CA ILE A 240 -1.95 -9.54 6.80
C ILE A 240 -0.44 -9.57 6.60
N ASP A 241 0.13 -10.76 6.50
CA ASP A 241 1.44 -10.93 5.86
C ASP A 241 1.20 -11.09 4.36
N HIS A 242 1.50 -10.03 3.61
CA HIS A 242 1.29 -9.96 2.18
C HIS A 242 2.09 -11.04 1.43
N SER A 243 3.26 -11.46 1.92
CA SER A 243 4.05 -12.49 1.25
C SER A 243 3.38 -13.85 1.28
N VAL A 244 2.69 -14.18 2.37
CA VAL A 244 1.88 -15.41 2.49
C VAL A 244 0.69 -15.34 1.55
N TYR A 245 0.01 -14.19 1.49
CA TYR A 245 -1.12 -14.00 0.60
C TYR A 245 -0.72 -14.07 -0.88
N ALA A 246 0.33 -13.34 -1.28
CA ALA A 246 0.85 -13.31 -2.65
C ALA A 246 1.37 -14.68 -3.12
N ALA A 247 1.79 -15.56 -2.20
CA ALA A 247 2.17 -16.94 -2.49
C ALA A 247 0.96 -17.89 -2.66
N GLY A 248 -0.28 -17.38 -2.63
CA GLY A 248 -1.50 -18.17 -2.76
C GLY A 248 -2.08 -18.69 -1.44
N GLY A 249 -1.56 -18.22 -0.30
CA GLY A 249 -2.12 -18.52 1.02
C GLY A 249 -3.53 -17.94 1.20
N SER A 250 -4.33 -18.57 2.07
CA SER A 250 -5.65 -18.03 2.43
C SER A 250 -5.53 -16.73 3.22
N LEU A 251 -6.58 -15.90 3.23
CA LEU A 251 -6.64 -14.71 4.08
C LEU A 251 -6.43 -15.05 5.57
N CYS A 252 -6.96 -16.19 6.03
CA CYS A 252 -6.68 -16.68 7.38
C CYS A 252 -5.19 -16.91 7.58
N ALA A 253 -4.54 -17.67 6.69
CA ALA A 253 -3.11 -17.98 6.79
C ALA A 253 -2.25 -16.71 6.81
N ALA A 254 -2.61 -15.72 5.97
CA ALA A 254 -1.94 -14.42 5.95
C ALA A 254 -2.12 -13.64 7.26
N ARG A 255 -3.33 -13.61 7.83
CA ARG A 255 -3.59 -13.01 9.15
C ARG A 255 -2.89 -13.74 10.30
N ARG A 256 -2.83 -15.07 10.22
CA ARG A 256 -2.10 -15.91 11.18
C ARG A 256 -0.61 -15.58 11.16
N ALA A 257 -0.02 -15.46 9.97
CA ALA A 257 1.37 -15.07 9.82
C ALA A 257 1.64 -13.65 10.35
N ALA A 258 0.79 -12.67 10.02
CA ALA A 258 0.87 -11.32 10.59
C ALA A 258 0.76 -11.33 12.12
N ALA A 259 -0.20 -12.05 12.70
CA ALA A 259 -0.38 -12.12 14.15
C ALA A 259 0.87 -12.70 14.85
N ILE A 260 1.51 -13.71 14.25
CA ILE A 260 2.77 -14.26 14.76
C ILE A 260 3.89 -13.22 14.68
N ALA A 261 4.00 -12.48 13.56
CA ALA A 261 4.99 -11.42 13.39
C ALA A 261 4.79 -10.28 14.39
N LEU A 262 3.55 -9.82 14.59
CA LEU A 262 3.19 -8.77 15.54
C LEU A 262 3.46 -9.19 16.99
N ARG A 263 3.16 -10.44 17.37
CA ARG A 263 3.55 -10.99 18.68
C ARG A 263 5.07 -10.95 18.89
N ARG A 264 5.85 -11.29 17.85
CA ARG A 264 7.32 -11.22 17.91
C ARG A 264 7.78 -9.77 18.11
N LEU A 265 7.22 -8.84 17.35
CA LEU A 265 7.53 -7.40 17.44
C LEU A 265 7.20 -6.84 18.83
N ALA A 266 6.05 -7.21 19.40
CA ALA A 266 5.62 -6.79 20.74
C ALA A 266 6.50 -7.34 21.87
N ARG A 267 7.14 -8.49 21.66
CA ARG A 267 8.03 -9.13 22.63
C ARG A 267 9.50 -8.74 22.43
N ALA A 268 9.82 -8.15 21.29
CA ALA A 268 11.16 -7.65 21.04
C ALA A 268 11.44 -6.48 21.99
N PRO A 269 12.65 -6.37 22.56
CA PRO A 269 13.02 -5.18 23.31
C PRO A 269 12.86 -3.95 22.41
N ASN A 270 12.31 -2.86 22.94
CA ASN A 270 12.22 -1.60 22.20
C ASN A 270 13.63 -1.19 21.79
N LEU A 271 13.93 -1.30 20.50
CA LEU A 271 15.26 -1.05 19.96
C LEU A 271 15.57 0.45 19.90
N GLU A 272 14.55 1.30 19.79
CA GLU A 272 14.69 2.76 19.66
C GLU A 272 13.60 3.49 20.46
N PRO A 273 13.89 4.68 21.02
CA PRO A 273 12.87 5.54 21.61
C PRO A 273 11.93 6.07 20.53
N CYS A 274 10.67 6.30 20.93
CA CYS A 274 9.66 6.90 20.07
C CYS A 274 10.22 8.18 19.45
N THR A 275 10.20 8.26 18.13
CA THR A 275 10.88 9.32 17.40
C THR A 275 9.86 10.28 16.86
N CYS A 276 10.08 11.57 17.12
CA CYS A 276 9.31 12.58 16.43
C CYS A 276 9.83 12.82 15.03
N PHE A 277 8.95 12.54 14.09
CA PHE A 277 9.17 12.71 12.67
C PHE A 277 8.46 14.00 12.25
N LEU A 278 9.14 14.84 11.44
CA LEU A 278 8.68 16.12 10.88
C LEU A 278 8.50 17.34 11.83
N GLY A 279 8.89 17.25 13.10
CA GLY A 279 8.91 18.42 13.99
C GLY A 279 7.54 18.94 14.40
N ASP A 280 6.50 18.13 14.21
CA ASP A 280 5.13 18.47 14.55
C ASP A 280 4.94 18.54 16.08
N ALA A 281 4.27 19.59 16.57
CA ALA A 281 4.10 19.82 18.01
C ALA A 281 3.25 18.72 18.66
N ASP A 282 2.32 18.14 17.90
CA ASP A 282 1.44 17.06 18.34
C ASP A 282 2.19 15.73 18.49
N CYS A 283 3.31 15.59 17.79
CA CYS A 283 4.12 14.38 17.86
C CYS A 283 4.65 14.10 19.28
N VAL A 284 5.02 15.13 20.04
CA VAL A 284 5.51 14.95 21.42
C VAL A 284 4.45 14.32 22.32
N GLN A 285 3.18 14.65 22.07
CA GLN A 285 2.05 14.03 22.76
C GLN A 285 1.80 12.61 22.25
N PHE A 286 1.87 12.40 20.93
CA PHE A 286 1.65 11.10 20.30
C PHE A 286 2.73 10.07 20.60
N THR A 287 3.95 10.47 20.94
CA THR A 287 5.10 9.57 21.13
C THR A 287 5.41 9.27 22.61
N LYS A 288 4.63 9.81 23.55
CA LYS A 288 4.85 9.61 24.99
C LYS A 288 4.58 8.15 25.40
N GLY A 289 5.66 7.36 25.54
CA GLY A 289 5.61 5.96 25.95
C GLY A 289 5.20 4.98 24.84
N CYS A 290 5.32 5.38 23.58
CA CYS A 290 4.82 4.62 22.43
C CYS A 290 5.54 3.31 22.14
N SER A 291 4.72 2.36 21.72
CA SER A 291 5.14 1.14 21.06
C SER A 291 3.96 0.80 20.16
N CYS A 292 4.16 0.76 18.86
CA CYS A 292 3.09 0.42 17.92
C CYS A 292 2.45 -0.94 18.19
N PHE A 293 3.19 -1.80 18.88
CA PHE A 293 2.83 -3.18 19.20
C PHE A 293 2.51 -3.37 20.69
N ARG A 294 2.26 -2.27 21.41
CA ARG A 294 1.78 -2.33 22.79
C ARG A 294 0.56 -3.24 22.87
N ASP A 295 0.54 -4.11 23.88
CA ASP A 295 -0.55 -5.06 24.14
C ASP A 295 -0.75 -6.16 23.08
N LEU A 296 0.13 -6.27 22.07
CA LEU A 296 0.04 -7.32 21.05
C LEU A 296 0.81 -8.61 21.38
N ALA A 297 1.47 -8.68 22.55
CA ALA A 297 2.24 -9.86 22.95
C ALA A 297 1.40 -11.14 23.04
N ASP A 298 0.09 -11.00 23.28
CA ASP A 298 -0.90 -12.07 23.34
C ASP A 298 -1.97 -11.98 22.24
N LEU A 299 -1.77 -11.13 21.21
CA LEU A 299 -2.68 -10.92 20.08
C LEU A 299 -3.25 -12.27 19.58
N PRO A 300 -4.57 -12.50 19.51
CA PRO A 300 -5.11 -13.79 19.09
C PRO A 300 -4.54 -14.25 17.74
N VAL A 301 -4.06 -15.49 17.69
CA VAL A 301 -3.57 -16.09 16.45
C VAL A 301 -4.71 -16.94 15.88
N PRO A 302 -5.25 -16.59 14.70
CA PRO A 302 -6.32 -17.38 14.08
C PRO A 302 -5.92 -18.85 13.92
N ASP A 303 -6.81 -19.76 14.32
CA ASP A 303 -6.67 -21.18 14.01
C ASP A 303 -7.08 -21.42 12.56
N CYS A 304 -6.09 -21.37 11.69
CA CYS A 304 -6.27 -21.64 10.28
C CYS A 304 -6.11 -23.12 10.06
N VAL A 305 -7.23 -23.81 9.87
CA VAL A 305 -7.19 -25.03 9.09
C VAL A 305 -6.78 -24.60 7.68
N ASP A 306 -5.69 -25.14 7.13
CA ASP A 306 -5.28 -24.90 5.75
C ASP A 306 -6.33 -25.51 4.83
N VAL A 307 -7.38 -24.73 4.62
CA VAL A 307 -8.38 -24.95 3.63
C VAL A 307 -7.83 -24.22 2.42
N THR A 308 -7.21 -24.94 1.49
CA THR A 308 -6.82 -24.38 0.19
C THR A 308 -7.99 -23.56 -0.33
N SER A 309 -7.78 -22.25 -0.50
CA SER A 309 -8.81 -21.33 -0.96
C SER A 309 -9.47 -21.88 -2.24
N PRO A 310 -10.81 -21.80 -2.39
CA PRO A 310 -11.46 -22.19 -3.63
C PRO A 310 -11.11 -21.29 -4.82
N HIS A 311 -10.18 -20.34 -4.71
CA HIS A 311 -9.59 -19.71 -5.91
C HIS A 311 -9.00 -20.73 -6.89
N ALA A 312 -8.67 -21.94 -6.42
CA ALA A 312 -8.27 -23.09 -7.25
C ALA A 312 -9.33 -24.20 -7.37
N ALA A 313 -10.56 -24.00 -6.88
CA ALA A 313 -11.64 -24.94 -7.16
C ALA A 313 -12.11 -24.69 -8.60
N ASP A 314 -11.88 -25.68 -9.48
CA ASP A 314 -12.31 -25.64 -10.88
C ASP A 314 -13.78 -25.23 -10.97
N VAL A 315 -14.04 -23.99 -11.39
CA VAL A 315 -15.39 -23.56 -11.77
C VAL A 315 -15.71 -24.29 -13.07
N LYS A 316 -16.34 -25.46 -12.97
CA LYS A 316 -16.51 -26.36 -14.12
C LYS A 316 -17.62 -25.93 -15.08
N ALA A 317 -18.53 -25.07 -14.65
CA ALA A 317 -19.59 -24.57 -15.52
C ALA A 317 -20.15 -23.25 -15.01
N VAL A 318 -20.17 -22.24 -15.88
CA VAL A 318 -20.99 -21.02 -15.73
C VAL A 318 -22.11 -21.11 -16.77
N SER A 319 -23.36 -21.21 -16.34
CA SER A 319 -24.53 -21.12 -17.20
C SER A 319 -25.27 -19.82 -16.95
N VAL A 320 -25.72 -19.16 -18.02
CA VAL A 320 -26.57 -17.97 -17.94
C VAL A 320 -28.01 -18.37 -18.25
N GLU A 321 -28.90 -18.21 -17.27
CA GLU A 321 -30.35 -18.32 -17.48
C GLU A 321 -30.97 -16.93 -17.26
N GLY A 322 -31.29 -16.24 -18.36
CA GLY A 322 -31.81 -14.87 -18.33
C GLY A 322 -30.77 -13.85 -17.84
N HIS A 323 -31.07 -13.14 -16.75
CA HIS A 323 -30.17 -12.14 -16.12
C HIS A 323 -29.41 -12.68 -14.91
N ARG A 324 -29.46 -13.99 -14.65
CA ARG A 324 -28.78 -14.62 -13.52
C ARG A 324 -27.65 -15.54 -13.98
N TRP A 325 -26.51 -15.40 -13.32
CA TRP A 325 -25.33 -16.25 -13.50
C TRP A 325 -25.41 -17.42 -12.51
N ARG A 326 -25.22 -18.65 -12.98
CA ARG A 326 -25.09 -19.83 -12.11
C ARG A 326 -23.72 -20.45 -12.35
N ALA A 327 -22.92 -20.57 -11.30
CA ALA A 327 -21.63 -21.26 -11.33
C ALA A 327 -21.73 -22.56 -10.53
N ARG A 328 -21.19 -23.68 -11.06
CA ARG A 328 -20.99 -24.91 -10.31
C ARG A 328 -19.54 -24.99 -9.86
N VAL A 329 -19.34 -25.10 -8.54
CA VAL A 329 -18.04 -25.35 -7.91
C VAL A 329 -18.11 -26.70 -7.23
N ASP A 330 -17.21 -27.60 -7.58
CA ASP A 330 -17.08 -28.89 -6.90
C ASP A 330 -16.26 -28.68 -5.63
N LEU A 331 -16.89 -28.80 -4.46
CA LEU A 331 -16.22 -28.66 -3.16
C LEU A 331 -16.22 -30.00 -2.41
N PRO A 332 -15.13 -30.35 -1.68
CA PRO A 332 -15.14 -31.51 -0.80
C PRO A 332 -16.21 -31.38 0.29
N ALA A 333 -16.79 -32.51 0.74
CA ALA A 333 -17.92 -32.52 1.68
C ALA A 333 -17.66 -31.74 2.99
N ALA A 334 -16.41 -31.70 3.47
CA ALA A 334 -16.02 -30.96 4.68
C ALA A 334 -16.18 -29.42 4.56
N TYR A 335 -16.47 -28.90 3.36
CA TYR A 335 -16.61 -27.48 3.06
C TYR A 335 -18.07 -27.02 3.03
N LEU A 336 -19.03 -27.94 2.89
CA LEU A 336 -20.44 -27.59 2.68
C LEU A 336 -21.04 -26.84 3.88
N ASP A 337 -20.70 -27.25 5.10
CA ASP A 337 -21.20 -26.62 6.33
C ASP A 337 -20.48 -25.30 6.67
N ARG A 338 -19.41 -24.97 5.93
CA ARG A 338 -18.55 -23.79 6.16
C ARG A 338 -18.66 -22.75 5.05
N LEU A 339 -19.51 -23.00 4.06
CA LEU A 339 -19.81 -22.04 3.01
C LEU A 339 -20.44 -20.78 3.62
N ASP A 340 -19.81 -19.65 3.33
CA ASP A 340 -20.28 -18.34 3.74
C ASP A 340 -20.49 -17.44 2.52
N ALA A 341 -21.62 -16.74 2.49
CA ALA A 341 -21.97 -15.85 1.40
C ALA A 341 -20.97 -14.69 1.25
N SER A 342 -20.29 -14.30 2.34
CA SER A 342 -19.25 -13.26 2.34
C SER A 342 -18.01 -13.63 1.53
N TRP A 343 -17.84 -14.90 1.14
CA TRP A 343 -16.73 -15.34 0.30
C TRP A 343 -16.91 -14.97 -1.17
N PHE A 344 -18.10 -14.50 -1.56
CA PHE A 344 -18.44 -14.21 -2.95
C PHE A 344 -18.60 -12.70 -3.18
N ARG A 345 -18.06 -12.21 -4.30
CA ARG A 345 -18.07 -10.78 -4.68
C ARG A 345 -19.44 -10.23 -5.14
N THR A 346 -20.50 -11.04 -5.05
CA THR A 346 -21.86 -10.70 -5.48
C THR A 346 -22.86 -11.49 -4.65
N SER A 347 -24.15 -11.13 -4.67
CA SER A 347 -25.19 -11.91 -4.01
C SER A 347 -25.34 -13.27 -4.66
N VAL A 348 -24.84 -14.31 -4.01
CA VAL A 348 -24.86 -15.70 -4.50
C VAL A 348 -25.88 -16.50 -3.70
N LYS A 349 -26.79 -17.18 -4.41
CA LYS A 349 -27.58 -18.27 -3.82
C LYS A 349 -26.75 -19.56 -3.90
N ILE A 350 -26.46 -20.14 -2.75
CA ILE A 350 -25.70 -21.39 -2.65
C ILE A 350 -26.70 -22.55 -2.58
N ASP A 351 -26.84 -23.28 -3.69
CA ASP A 351 -27.61 -24.53 -3.73
C ASP A 351 -26.64 -25.72 -3.58
N VAL A 352 -26.60 -26.32 -2.40
CA VAL A 352 -25.91 -27.59 -2.18
C VAL A 352 -26.82 -28.71 -2.72
N GLY A 353 -26.26 -29.66 -3.47
CA GLY A 353 -27.02 -30.74 -4.12
C GLY A 353 -27.90 -31.57 -3.16
N PRO A 354 -28.67 -32.54 -3.68
CA PRO A 354 -29.73 -33.20 -2.93
C PRO A 354 -29.18 -33.89 -1.67
N GLY A 355 -29.36 -33.26 -0.50
CA GLY A 355 -28.87 -33.78 0.79
C GLY A 355 -28.72 -32.78 1.94
N GLY A 356 -28.67 -31.46 1.69
CA GLY A 356 -28.57 -30.48 2.78
C GLY A 356 -28.84 -29.06 2.29
N ALA A 357 -30.08 -28.59 2.45
CA ALA A 357 -30.41 -27.21 2.13
C ALA A 357 -30.11 -26.30 3.33
N THR A 358 -29.12 -25.42 3.19
CA THR A 358 -29.00 -24.20 3.98
C THR A 358 -29.10 -23.03 3.02
N GLU A 359 -30.27 -22.37 2.97
CA GLU A 359 -30.39 -21.08 2.30
C GLU A 359 -29.74 -20.02 3.20
N LYS A 360 -28.65 -19.40 2.73
CA LYS A 360 -28.12 -18.16 3.29
C LYS A 360 -28.23 -17.08 2.22
N TYR A 361 -28.81 -15.93 2.59
CA TYR A 361 -28.95 -14.76 1.75
C TYR A 361 -27.90 -13.73 2.16
N GLY A 362 -27.18 -13.15 1.19
CA GLY A 362 -26.20 -12.07 1.36
C GLY A 362 -26.18 -11.20 0.12
#